data_AF-A0A959L314-F1
#
_entry.id   AF-A0A959L314-F1
#
_cell.length_a   1.000
_cell.length_b   1.000
_cell.length_c   1.000
_cell.angle_alpha   90.00
_cell.angle_beta   90.00
_cell.angle_gamma   90.00
#
_symmetry.space_group_name_H-M   'P 1'
#
loop_
_entity.id
_entity.type
_entity.pdbx_description
1 polymer ?
#
loop_
_entity_poly.entity_id
_entity_poly.type
_entity_poly.pdbx_seq_one_letter_code
_entity_poly.pdbx_strand_id
1 'polypeptide(L)'
;GVIFNGSVRDVEGLSEIQGFNAWIRGSDPSAIKDMMIASVNGPIRIGRVTVLPGDVVLAKTTGVAFIPSHLVQNVVISGEYTALRDEFNRFCMKTHKYEYVNEAFVVEDDVFEKDFKEWLDTYEDLPMPKEELDDFIKERDAKMKANKEKQGN
;
A
#
# COMPACT_ATOMS: atom_id res chain seq x y z
N GLY A 1 -1.39 18.08 -1.75
CA GLY A 1 0.07 18.17 -1.57
C GLY A 1 0.84 18.07 -2.86
N VAL A 2 2.16 17.96 -2.75
CA VAL A 2 3.10 17.90 -3.88
C VAL A 2 4.20 16.87 -3.66
N ILE A 3 4.58 16.14 -4.71
CA ILE A 3 5.83 15.39 -4.76
C ILE A 3 6.80 16.18 -5.62
N PHE A 4 7.87 16.69 -5.01
CA PHE A 4 8.85 17.52 -5.68
C PHE A 4 10.18 16.79 -5.74
N ASN A 5 10.56 16.34 -6.94
CA ASN A 5 11.85 15.68 -7.17
C ASN A 5 12.98 16.71 -7.31
N GLY A 6 13.18 17.50 -6.27
CA GLY A 6 14.16 18.58 -6.21
C GLY A 6 14.19 19.23 -4.82
N SER A 7 14.80 20.42 -4.74
CA SER A 7 14.85 21.22 -3.52
C SER A 7 13.79 22.31 -3.50
N VAL A 8 13.16 22.52 -2.35
CA VAL A 8 12.23 23.66 -2.14
C VAL A 8 12.92 24.77 -1.37
N ARG A 9 12.41 25.98 -1.52
CA ARG A 9 12.77 27.14 -0.69
C ARG A 9 11.74 27.28 0.43
N ASP A 10 12.16 27.88 1.55
CA ASP A 10 11.28 28.36 2.62
C ASP A 10 10.40 27.24 3.23
N VAL A 11 11.08 26.21 3.75
CA VAL A 11 10.42 25.06 4.39
C VAL A 11 9.60 25.49 5.61
N GLU A 12 10.06 26.51 6.35
CA GLU A 12 9.37 27.05 7.53
C GLU A 12 7.99 27.58 7.13
N GLY A 13 7.93 28.53 6.19
CA GLY A 13 6.65 29.07 5.71
C GLY A 13 5.73 28.01 5.10
N LEU A 14 6.28 27.04 4.36
CA LEU A 14 5.49 25.94 3.79
C LEU A 14 4.92 25.01 4.88
N SER A 15 5.62 24.82 5.99
CA SER A 15 5.19 23.95 7.09
C SER A 15 4.05 24.53 7.92
N GLU A 16 3.90 25.86 7.93
CA GLU A 16 2.81 26.55 8.64
C GLU A 16 1.46 26.45 7.89
N ILE A 17 1.48 26.10 6.61
CA ILE A 17 0.26 25.98 5.80
C ILE A 17 -0.50 24.71 6.19
N GLN A 18 -1.58 24.90 6.95
CA GLN A 18 -2.44 23.79 7.35
C GLN A 18 -3.01 23.04 6.14
N GLY A 19 -2.87 21.71 6.16
CA GLY A 19 -3.34 20.82 5.07
C GLY A 19 -2.40 20.71 3.88
N PHE A 20 -1.28 21.45 3.85
CA PHE A 20 -0.29 21.30 2.79
C PHE A 20 0.73 20.22 3.16
N ASN A 21 0.75 19.14 2.38
CA ASN A 21 1.73 18.07 2.49
C ASN A 21 2.69 18.07 1.29
N ALA A 22 3.99 17.96 1.55
CA ALA A 22 5.02 17.95 0.51
C ALA A 22 6.09 16.88 0.78
N TRP A 23 6.50 16.17 -0.26
CA TRP A 23 7.68 15.30 -0.24
C TRP A 23 8.74 15.90 -1.15
N ILE A 24 9.90 16.20 -0.59
CA ILE A 24 10.99 16.93 -1.24
C ILE A 24 12.29 16.12 -1.13
N ARG A 25 13.25 16.36 -2.03
CA ARG A 25 14.60 15.76 -1.91
C ARG A 25 15.50 16.53 -0.95
N GLY A 26 15.24 17.81 -0.77
CA GLY A 26 16.02 18.68 0.11
C GLY A 26 15.46 20.09 0.15
N SER A 27 16.19 20.96 0.84
CA SER A 27 15.89 22.39 0.93
C SER A 27 17.11 23.18 0.49
N ASP A 28 16.90 24.22 -0.31
CA ASP A 28 17.94 25.18 -0.65
C ASP A 28 17.33 26.59 -0.69
N PRO A 29 17.92 27.59 -0.01
CA PRO A 29 17.36 28.94 0.05
C PRO A 29 17.48 29.71 -1.27
N SER A 30 18.31 29.26 -2.21
CA SER A 30 18.57 29.93 -3.47
C SER A 30 17.33 29.95 -4.36
N ALA A 31 17.15 31.04 -5.09
CA ALA A 31 16.11 31.10 -6.10
C ALA A 31 16.41 30.12 -7.24
N ILE A 32 15.40 29.33 -7.64
CA ILE A 32 15.46 28.54 -8.86
C ILE A 32 15.56 29.51 -10.05
N LYS A 33 16.69 29.49 -10.73
CA LYS A 33 16.98 30.27 -11.95
C LYS A 33 17.27 29.30 -13.10
N ASP A 34 17.17 29.81 -14.33
CA ASP A 34 17.56 29.10 -15.55
C ASP A 34 16.82 27.78 -15.81
N MET A 35 15.57 27.68 -15.32
CA MET A 35 14.64 26.58 -15.65
C MET A 35 13.41 27.12 -16.39
N MET A 36 12.91 26.34 -17.35
CA MET A 36 11.62 26.58 -18.01
C MET A 36 10.72 25.35 -17.88
N ILE A 37 9.42 25.58 -17.86
CA ILE A 37 8.42 24.51 -17.86
C ILE A 37 8.47 23.82 -19.23
N ALA A 38 8.82 22.53 -19.24
CA ALA A 38 8.84 21.73 -20.46
C ALA A 38 7.44 21.25 -20.88
N SER A 39 6.62 20.83 -19.91
CA SER A 39 5.27 20.30 -20.15
C SER A 39 4.42 20.33 -18.88
N VAL A 40 3.10 20.42 -19.04
CA VAL A 40 2.11 20.19 -17.97
C VAL A 40 1.25 19.01 -18.41
N ASN A 41 0.92 18.09 -17.48
CA ASN A 41 0.21 16.84 -17.78
C ASN A 41 0.90 15.98 -18.86
N GLY A 42 2.24 16.05 -18.94
CA GLY A 42 3.05 15.13 -19.73
C GLY A 42 3.56 13.96 -18.88
N PRO A 43 4.01 12.86 -19.51
CA PRO A 43 4.71 11.80 -18.81
C PRO A 43 6.03 12.33 -18.24
N ILE A 44 6.28 12.04 -16.96
CA ILE A 44 7.53 12.44 -16.29
C ILE A 44 8.25 11.22 -15.74
N ARG A 45 9.56 11.37 -15.47
CA ARG A 45 10.35 10.34 -14.82
C ARG A 45 10.87 10.84 -13.47
N ILE A 46 10.55 10.12 -12.41
CA ILE A 46 11.07 10.38 -11.06
C ILE A 46 11.92 9.18 -10.65
N GLY A 47 13.25 9.40 -10.60
CA GLY A 47 14.22 8.33 -10.35
C GLY A 47 14.14 7.22 -11.41
N ARG A 48 13.68 6.03 -11.02
CA ARG A 48 13.54 4.86 -11.88
C ARG A 48 12.12 4.62 -12.41
N VAL A 49 11.15 5.43 -11.98
CA VAL A 49 9.73 5.24 -12.27
C VAL A 49 9.26 6.26 -13.30
N THR A 50 8.45 5.81 -14.25
CA THR A 50 7.71 6.66 -15.19
C THR A 50 6.33 6.92 -14.60
N VAL A 51 5.95 8.19 -14.51
CA VAL A 51 4.67 8.63 -13.95
C VAL A 51 3.85 9.21 -15.09
N LEU A 52 2.64 8.69 -15.25
CA LEU A 52 1.68 9.18 -16.22
C LEU A 52 0.64 10.08 -15.54
N PRO A 53 0.06 11.05 -16.28
CA PRO A 53 -1.08 11.80 -15.78
C PRO A 53 -2.24 10.85 -15.41
N GLY A 54 -2.77 10.99 -14.20
CA GLY A 54 -3.84 10.15 -13.67
C GLY A 54 -3.37 8.98 -12.81
N ASP A 55 -2.06 8.72 -12.72
CA ASP A 55 -1.53 7.76 -11.75
C ASP A 55 -1.77 8.24 -10.31
N VAL A 56 -2.07 7.30 -9.42
CA VAL A 56 -2.30 7.58 -8.00
C VAL A 56 -0.97 7.58 -7.26
N VAL A 57 -0.78 8.58 -6.41
CA VAL A 57 0.44 8.71 -5.61
C VAL A 57 0.13 8.35 -4.16
N LEU A 58 0.80 7.30 -3.65
CA LEU A 58 0.79 6.96 -2.24
C LEU A 58 2.10 7.46 -1.61
N ALA A 59 2.00 8.48 -0.76
CA ALA A 59 3.15 9.06 -0.09
C ALA A 59 3.07 8.80 1.42
N LYS A 60 4.08 8.11 1.95
CA LYS A 60 4.27 7.82 3.38
C LYS A 60 5.58 8.43 3.84
N THR A 61 5.82 8.45 5.16
CA THR A 61 7.09 8.93 5.74
C THR A 61 8.30 8.15 5.21
N THR A 62 8.13 6.87 4.90
CA THR A 62 9.18 5.99 4.38
C THR A 62 9.50 6.20 2.91
N GLY A 63 8.58 6.78 2.13
CA GLY A 63 8.77 6.94 0.70
C GLY A 63 7.49 7.19 -0.09
N VAL A 64 7.63 7.20 -1.42
CA VAL A 64 6.57 7.51 -2.37
C VAL A 64 6.45 6.37 -3.37
N ALA A 65 5.23 5.88 -3.57
CA ALA A 65 4.87 4.91 -4.59
C ALA A 65 3.91 5.53 -5.61
N PHE A 66 4.16 5.27 -6.89
CA PHE A 66 3.27 5.66 -7.99
C PHE A 66 2.54 4.41 -8.48
N ILE A 67 1.21 4.46 -8.48
CA ILE A 67 0.33 3.35 -8.81
C ILE A 67 -0.38 3.68 -10.13
N PRO A 68 -0.19 2.87 -11.19
CA PRO A 68 -0.90 3.07 -12.44
C PRO A 68 -2.41 3.04 -12.25
N SER A 69 -3.12 4.00 -12.86
CA SER A 69 -4.56 4.19 -12.67
C SER A 69 -5.40 2.91 -12.84
N HIS A 70 -5.09 2.10 -13.86
CA HIS A 70 -5.79 0.85 -14.16
C HIS A 70 -5.52 -0.29 -13.15
N LEU A 71 -4.51 -0.16 -12.27
CA LEU A 71 -4.19 -1.15 -11.24
C LEU A 71 -4.65 -0.73 -9.85
N VAL A 72 -5.09 0.52 -9.67
CA VAL A 72 -5.41 1.09 -8.36
C VAL A 72 -6.40 0.23 -7.60
N GLN A 73 -7.51 -0.18 -8.23
CA GLN A 73 -8.54 -0.99 -7.58
C GLN A 73 -7.98 -2.30 -7.02
N ASN A 74 -7.21 -3.03 -7.84
CA ASN A 74 -6.60 -4.30 -7.41
C ASN A 74 -5.59 -4.10 -6.27
N VAL A 75 -4.81 -3.01 -6.32
CA VAL A 75 -3.83 -2.69 -5.28
C VAL A 75 -4.51 -2.33 -3.97
N VAL A 76 -5.61 -1.57 -4.01
CA VAL A 76 -6.39 -1.22 -2.82
C VAL A 76 -6.98 -2.47 -2.19
N ILE A 77 -7.73 -3.29 -2.94
CA ILE A 77 -8.35 -4.51 -2.41
C ILE A 77 -7.31 -5.46 -1.82
N SER A 78 -6.21 -5.70 -2.54
CA SER A 78 -5.12 -6.55 -2.04
C SER A 78 -4.44 -5.96 -0.80
N GLY A 79 -4.33 -4.63 -0.72
CA GLY A 79 -3.76 -3.91 0.41
C GLY A 79 -4.63 -4.04 1.67
N GLU A 80 -5.94 -3.84 1.53
CA GLU A 80 -6.91 -3.99 2.63
C GLU A 80 -6.94 -5.42 3.16
N TYR A 81 -6.96 -6.43 2.27
CA TYR A 81 -6.84 -7.83 2.67
C TYR A 81 -5.57 -8.10 3.49
N THR A 82 -4.44 -7.56 3.04
CA THR A 82 -3.15 -7.72 3.73
C THR A 82 -3.17 -7.06 5.11
N ALA A 83 -3.80 -5.88 5.23
CA ALA A 83 -3.95 -5.17 6.50
C ALA A 83 -4.83 -5.96 7.49
N LEU A 84 -5.96 -6.50 7.03
CA LEU A 84 -6.83 -7.35 7.84
C LEU A 84 -6.11 -8.61 8.34
N ARG A 85 -5.29 -9.22 7.47
CA ARG A 85 -4.51 -10.41 7.86
C ARG A 85 -3.46 -10.08 8.92
N ASP A 86 -2.80 -8.94 8.79
CA ASP A 86 -1.82 -8.44 9.76
C ASP A 86 -2.48 -8.11 11.12
N GLU A 87 -3.72 -7.58 11.11
CA GLU A 87 -4.50 -7.39 12.33
C GLU A 87 -4.89 -8.70 13.01
N PHE A 88 -5.31 -9.70 12.24
CA PHE A 88 -5.57 -11.02 12.77
C PHE A 88 -4.31 -11.63 13.40
N ASN A 89 -3.15 -11.50 12.74
CA ASN A 89 -1.87 -11.96 13.29
C ASN A 89 -1.57 -11.29 14.63
N ARG A 90 -1.77 -9.97 14.73
CA ARG A 90 -1.63 -9.23 15.99
C ARG A 90 -2.61 -9.73 17.06
N PHE A 91 -3.84 -10.05 16.67
CA PHE A 91 -4.85 -10.61 17.58
C PHE A 91 -4.42 -11.98 18.13
N CYS A 92 -3.95 -12.88 17.27
CA CYS A 92 -3.43 -14.20 17.67
C CYS A 92 -2.23 -14.08 18.63
N MET A 93 -1.31 -13.14 18.36
CA MET A 93 -0.16 -12.88 19.25
C MET A 93 -0.61 -12.37 20.61
N LYS A 94 -1.52 -11.39 20.66
CA LYS A 94 -2.03 -10.83 21.92
C LYS A 94 -2.76 -11.87 22.76
N THR A 95 -3.55 -12.72 22.12
CA THR A 95 -4.36 -13.75 22.79
C THR A 95 -3.59 -15.03 23.08
N HIS A 96 -2.35 -15.17 22.57
CA HIS A 96 -1.56 -16.40 22.63
C HIS A 96 -2.34 -17.62 22.08
N LYS A 97 -3.16 -17.39 21.05
CA LYS A 97 -4.04 -18.42 20.48
C LYS A 97 -3.26 -19.58 19.85
N TYR A 98 -2.10 -19.28 19.25
CA TYR A 98 -1.18 -20.25 18.70
C TYR A 98 0.23 -19.99 19.20
N GLU A 99 1.05 -21.04 19.22
CA GLU A 99 2.48 -20.90 19.47
C GLU A 99 3.15 -20.15 18.30
N TYR A 100 4.01 -19.19 18.62
CA TYR A 100 4.74 -18.40 17.63
C TYR A 100 6.24 -18.69 17.75
N VAL A 101 6.80 -19.34 16.73
CA VAL A 101 8.18 -19.81 16.69
C VAL A 101 8.81 -19.42 15.37
N ASN A 102 10.02 -18.84 15.39
CA ASN A 102 10.80 -18.47 14.19
C ASN A 102 9.98 -17.67 13.15
N GLU A 103 9.29 -16.63 13.62
CA GLU A 103 8.49 -15.73 12.77
C GLU A 103 7.24 -16.36 12.13
N ALA A 104 6.82 -17.55 12.58
CA ALA A 104 5.63 -18.24 12.09
C ALA A 104 4.76 -18.76 13.24
N PHE A 105 3.45 -18.85 12.98
CA PHE A 105 2.53 -19.58 13.87
C PHE A 105 2.63 -21.08 13.60
N VAL A 106 2.70 -21.88 14.67
CA VAL A 106 2.69 -23.35 14.59
C VAL A 106 1.24 -23.82 14.54
N VAL A 107 0.67 -23.87 13.34
CA VAL A 107 -0.72 -24.24 13.08
C VAL A 107 -0.85 -24.71 11.63
N GLU A 108 -1.75 -25.67 11.38
CA GLU A 108 -2.07 -26.09 10.02
C GLU A 108 -2.81 -24.98 9.25
N ASP A 109 -2.49 -24.81 7.97
CA ASP A 109 -3.00 -23.74 7.12
C ASP A 109 -4.55 -23.70 7.08
N ASP A 110 -5.19 -24.87 7.07
CA ASP A 110 -6.65 -25.01 7.00
C ASP A 110 -7.35 -24.52 8.28
N VAL A 111 -6.78 -24.85 9.44
CA VAL A 111 -7.25 -24.38 10.75
C VAL A 111 -7.07 -22.86 10.84
N PHE A 112 -5.93 -22.34 10.42
CA PHE A 112 -5.65 -20.91 10.48
C PHE A 112 -6.56 -20.08 9.57
N GLU A 113 -6.81 -20.55 8.34
CA GLU A 113 -7.72 -19.88 7.41
C GLU A 113 -9.17 -19.93 7.86
N LYS A 114 -9.60 -21.03 8.50
CA LYS A 114 -10.93 -21.12 9.10
C LYS A 114 -11.09 -20.09 10.22
N ASP A 115 -10.13 -20.04 11.13
CA ASP A 115 -10.16 -19.14 12.28
C ASP A 115 -10.06 -17.66 11.87
N PHE A 116 -9.37 -17.36 10.76
CA PHE A 116 -9.38 -16.02 10.17
C PHE A 116 -10.77 -15.61 9.66
N LYS A 117 -11.50 -16.51 8.99
CA LYS A 117 -12.87 -16.24 8.52
C LYS A 117 -13.83 -16.02 9.68
N GLU A 118 -13.73 -16.84 10.73
CA GLU A 118 -14.54 -16.65 11.95
C GLU A 118 -14.22 -15.31 12.64
N TRP A 119 -12.96 -14.89 12.63
CA TRP A 119 -12.57 -13.59 13.16
C TRP A 119 -13.10 -12.42 12.33
N LEU A 120 -13.10 -12.53 11.00
CA LEU A 120 -13.68 -11.52 10.10
C LEU A 120 -15.17 -11.29 10.36
N ASP A 121 -15.91 -12.32 10.77
CA ASP A 121 -17.32 -12.17 11.12
C ASP A 121 -17.56 -11.38 12.41
N THR A 122 -16.56 -11.35 13.29
CA THR A 122 -16.57 -10.59 14.55
C THR A 122 -16.01 -9.16 14.36
N TYR A 123 -15.45 -8.86 13.20
CA TYR A 123 -14.77 -7.58 12.94
C TYR A 123 -15.78 -6.51 12.48
N GLU A 124 -15.87 -5.40 13.24
CA GLU A 124 -16.92 -4.39 13.05
C GLU A 124 -16.61 -3.36 11.94
N ASP A 125 -15.34 -3.01 11.72
CA ASP A 125 -14.92 -1.90 10.85
C ASP A 125 -14.27 -2.38 9.55
N LEU A 126 -14.98 -3.20 8.78
CA LEU A 126 -14.42 -3.72 7.52
C LEU A 126 -14.18 -2.57 6.52
N PRO A 127 -12.96 -2.46 5.95
CA PRO A 127 -12.60 -1.38 5.01
C PRO A 127 -13.28 -1.53 3.64
N MET A 128 -13.93 -2.66 3.38
CA MET A 128 -14.61 -2.98 2.13
C MET A 128 -15.83 -3.89 2.36
N PRO A 129 -16.78 -3.97 1.42
CA PRO A 129 -17.93 -4.87 1.54
C PRO A 129 -17.49 -6.33 1.69
N LYS A 130 -18.20 -7.08 2.54
CA LYS A 130 -17.93 -8.53 2.75
C LYS A 130 -17.94 -9.33 1.44
N GLU A 131 -18.85 -8.99 0.52
CA GLU A 131 -18.96 -9.65 -0.78
C GLU A 131 -17.68 -9.49 -1.62
N GLU A 132 -17.14 -8.27 -1.70
CA GLU A 132 -15.91 -8.00 -2.44
C GLU A 132 -14.69 -8.70 -1.82
N LEU A 133 -14.64 -8.78 -0.49
CA LEU A 133 -13.59 -9.49 0.24
C LEU A 133 -13.64 -11.00 -0.03
N ASP A 134 -14.83 -11.59 0.03
CA ASP A 134 -15.04 -13.03 -0.21
C ASP A 134 -14.68 -13.41 -1.65
N ASP A 135 -15.05 -12.58 -2.62
CA ASP A 135 -14.73 -12.80 -4.02
C ASP A 135 -13.22 -12.71 -4.27
N PHE A 136 -12.54 -11.73 -3.65
CA PHE A 136 -11.09 -11.63 -3.70
C PHE A 136 -10.39 -12.86 -3.08
N ILE A 137 -10.87 -13.34 -1.92
CA ILE A 137 -10.33 -14.55 -1.27
C ILE A 137 -10.47 -15.77 -2.18
N LYS A 138 -11.63 -15.97 -2.81
CA LYS A 138 -11.86 -17.08 -3.75
C LYS A 138 -10.92 -17.00 -4.96
N GLU A 139 -10.77 -15.82 -5.55
CA GLU A 139 -9.89 -15.62 -6.70
C GLU A 139 -8.41 -15.88 -6.34
N ARG A 140 -7.98 -15.40 -5.17
CA ARG A 140 -6.64 -15.66 -4.62
C ARG A 140 -6.40 -17.15 -4.43
N ASP A 141 -7.31 -17.85 -3.78
CA ASP A 141 -7.16 -19.27 -3.48
C ASP A 141 -7.15 -20.12 -4.75
N ALA A 142 -7.93 -19.74 -5.77
CA ALA A 142 -7.89 -20.36 -7.09
C ALA A 142 -6.54 -20.14 -7.79
N LYS A 143 -5.99 -18.92 -7.76
CA LYS A 143 -4.65 -18.62 -8.30
C LYS A 143 -3.55 -19.39 -7.57
N MET A 144 -3.63 -19.53 -6.25
CA MET A 144 -2.66 -20.26 -5.46
C MET A 144 -2.67 -21.76 -5.77
N LYS A 145 -3.86 -22.36 -5.94
CA LYS A 145 -4.00 -23.76 -6.38
C LYS A 145 -3.40 -23.97 -7.78
N ALA A 146 -3.75 -23.10 -8.73
CA ALA A 146 -3.24 -23.17 -10.09
C ALA A 146 -1.69 -23.00 -10.17
N ASN A 147 -1.09 -22.19 -9.29
CA ASN A 147 0.35 -22.02 -9.24
C ASN A 147 1.07 -23.22 -8.59
N LYS A 148 0.48 -23.84 -7.56
CA LYS A 148 1.01 -25.08 -6.95
C LYS A 148 1.02 -26.24 -7.96
N GLU A 149 -0.02 -26.36 -8.78
CA GLU A 149 -0.12 -27.37 -9.84
C GLU A 149 0.93 -27.15 -10.95
N LYS A 150 1.30 -25.90 -11.26
CA LYS A 150 2.32 -25.57 -12.26
C LYS A 150 3.76 -25.75 -11.77
N GLN A 151 4.02 -25.67 -10.47
CA GLN A 151 5.34 -25.86 -9.88
C GLN A 151 5.65 -27.33 -9.54
N GLY A 152 4.64 -28.20 -9.54
CA GLY A 152 4.76 -29.62 -9.28
C GLY A 152 5.06 -30.49 -10.52
N ASN A 153 5.47 -29.88 -11.65
CA ASN A 153 5.78 -30.57 -12.91
C ASN A 153 7.18 -30.21 -13.41
#